data_AF-A0A2G9ZN69-F1
#
_entry.id   AF-A0A2G9ZN69-F1
#
_cell.length_a   1.000
_cell.length_b   1.000
_cell.length_c   1.000
_cell.angle_alpha   90.00
_cell.angle_beta   90.00
_cell.angle_gamma   90.00
#
_symmetry.space_group_name_H-M   'P 1'
#
loop_
_entity.id
_entity.type
_entity.pdbx_description
1 polymer ?
#
loop_
_entity_poly.entity_id
_entity_poly.type
_entity_poly.pdbx_seq_one_letter_code
_entity_poly.pdbx_strand_id
1 'polypeptide(L)'
;MIGGFLLAKNVLALDVGTNEINSVIQLGASDPQTIVARIINVAMMFLGIIAVGIIIFAGFKWMTSQGNEEQIESAKKILKAGVIGLVIILASWGIAAFILNRLMGATGNGGTGNG
;
A
#
# COMPACT_ATOMS: atom_id res chain seq x y z
N MET A 1 -2.36 -21.39 -58.80
CA MET A 1 -2.28 -20.47 -57.63
C MET A 1 -2.15 -21.28 -56.33
N ILE A 2 -0.98 -21.87 -56.01
CA ILE A 2 -0.81 -22.72 -54.80
C ILE A 2 0.45 -22.33 -53.99
N GLY A 3 1.02 -21.14 -54.22
CA GLY A 3 2.30 -20.74 -53.58
C GLY A 3 2.22 -19.72 -52.45
N GLY A 4 1.05 -19.13 -52.16
CA GLY A 4 0.96 -17.90 -51.36
C GLY A 4 0.62 -18.04 -49.87
N PHE A 5 0.17 -19.22 -49.41
CA PHE A 5 -0.47 -19.34 -48.08
C PHE A 5 0.35 -20.08 -47.03
N LEU A 6 1.44 -20.77 -47.41
CA LEU A 6 2.29 -21.51 -46.47
C LEU A 6 3.35 -20.65 -45.77
N LEU A 7 3.56 -19.40 -46.20
CA LEU A 7 4.44 -18.42 -45.53
C LEU A 7 3.70 -17.55 -44.50
N ALA A 8 2.39 -17.38 -44.63
CA ALA A 8 1.58 -16.59 -43.69
C ALA A 8 1.44 -17.26 -42.31
N LYS A 9 1.48 -18.59 -42.25
CA LYS A 9 1.39 -19.34 -40.98
C LYS A 9 2.64 -19.18 -40.09
N ASN A 10 3.81 -19.01 -40.71
CA ASN A 10 5.07 -18.85 -39.97
C ASN A 10 5.33 -17.39 -39.56
N VAL A 11 4.72 -16.42 -40.26
CA VAL A 11 4.80 -14.99 -39.90
C VAL A 11 3.91 -14.64 -38.70
N LEU A 12 2.84 -15.41 -38.46
CA LEU A 12 2.00 -15.29 -37.27
C LEU A 12 2.64 -15.88 -36.00
N ALA A 13 3.72 -16.66 -36.16
CA ALA A 13 4.51 -17.23 -35.06
C ALA A 13 5.85 -16.48 -34.85
N LEU A 14 6.18 -15.52 -35.72
CA LEU A 14 7.29 -14.61 -35.47
C LEU A 14 6.78 -13.57 -34.47
N ASP A 15 6.87 -13.89 -33.18
CA ASP A 15 6.71 -12.91 -32.11
C ASP A 15 7.65 -11.74 -32.41
N VAL A 16 7.07 -10.62 -32.85
CA VAL A 16 7.79 -9.47 -33.42
C VAL A 16 8.39 -8.64 -32.28
N GLY A 17 9.19 -9.30 -31.43
CA GLY A 17 9.77 -8.72 -30.23
C GLY A 17 8.75 -8.22 -29.22
N THR A 18 7.45 -8.48 -29.37
CA THR A 18 6.41 -7.95 -28.47
C THR A 18 6.45 -8.59 -27.09
N ASN A 19 6.76 -9.89 -26.99
CA ASN A 19 6.91 -10.52 -25.67
C ASN A 19 8.17 -10.05 -24.96
N GLU A 20 9.26 -9.81 -25.71
CA GLU A 20 10.46 -9.19 -25.16
C GLU A 20 10.22 -7.73 -24.77
N ILE A 21 9.51 -6.95 -25.59
CA ILE A 21 9.12 -5.56 -25.30
C ILE A 21 8.19 -5.51 -24.08
N ASN A 22 7.26 -6.44 -23.88
CA ASN A 22 6.47 -6.50 -22.64
C ASN A 22 7.32 -6.88 -21.41
N SER A 23 8.41 -7.62 -21.59
CA SER A 23 9.36 -7.96 -20.53
C SER A 23 10.47 -6.90 -20.29
N VAL A 24 10.78 -6.09 -21.30
CA VAL A 24 11.85 -5.05 -21.35
C VAL A 24 11.28 -3.65 -21.11
N ILE A 25 10.03 -3.39 -21.49
CA ILE A 25 9.21 -2.32 -20.93
C ILE A 25 8.77 -2.77 -19.52
N GLN A 26 9.77 -2.95 -18.66
CA GLN A 26 9.68 -2.84 -17.21
C GLN A 26 9.13 -1.47 -16.78
N LEU A 27 8.04 -0.99 -17.39
CA LEU A 27 7.31 0.21 -16.99
C LEU A 27 6.61 0.04 -15.63
N GLY A 28 6.68 -1.15 -15.03
CA GLY A 28 6.26 -1.40 -13.64
C GLY A 28 7.35 -2.00 -12.73
N ALA A 29 8.56 -2.30 -13.21
CA ALA A 29 9.55 -3.02 -12.37
C ALA A 29 10.39 -2.11 -11.45
N SER A 30 10.17 -0.81 -11.52
CA SER A 30 10.35 0.08 -10.36
C SER A 30 9.10 0.95 -10.26
N ASP A 31 7.94 0.29 -10.24
CA ASP A 31 6.65 0.93 -10.09
C ASP A 31 6.77 2.01 -9.01
N PRO A 32 6.33 3.25 -9.26
CA PRO A 32 6.19 4.26 -8.22
C PRO A 32 5.47 3.67 -6.99
N GLN A 33 4.60 2.68 -7.20
CA GLN A 33 3.91 1.89 -6.20
C GLN A 33 4.85 1.15 -5.24
N THR A 34 5.95 0.55 -5.72
CA THR A 34 6.92 -0.17 -4.87
C THR A 34 7.75 0.81 -4.05
N ILE A 35 8.14 1.95 -4.63
CA ILE A 35 8.85 3.02 -3.92
C ILE A 35 7.93 3.63 -2.85
N VAL A 36 6.69 3.94 -3.20
CA VAL A 36 5.66 4.46 -2.29
C VAL A 36 5.35 3.45 -1.19
N ALA A 37 5.17 2.17 -1.50
CA ALA A 37 4.92 1.14 -0.50
C ALA A 37 6.08 1.02 0.50
N ARG A 38 7.33 1.10 0.02
CA ARG A 38 8.51 1.09 0.90
C ARG A 38 8.55 2.32 1.81
N ILE A 39 8.30 3.52 1.27
CA ILE A 39 8.26 4.76 2.04
C ILE A 39 7.16 4.70 3.11
N ILE A 40 5.94 4.27 2.73
CA ILE A 40 4.82 4.13 3.66
C ILE A 40 5.16 3.13 4.76
N ASN A 41 5.78 1.98 4.43
CA ASN A 41 6.11 0.97 5.43
C ASN A 41 7.13 1.49 6.47
N VAL A 42 8.17 2.19 6.02
CA VAL A 42 9.16 2.83 6.92
C VAL A 42 8.50 3.93 7.76
N ALA A 43 7.67 4.78 7.14
CA ALA A 43 6.97 5.85 7.84
C ALA A 43 5.98 5.29 8.89
N MET A 44 5.19 4.27 8.53
CA MET A 44 4.23 3.61 9.42
C MET A 44 4.91 2.98 10.63
N MET A 45 6.08 2.36 10.47
CA MET A 45 6.85 1.82 11.60
C MET A 45 7.32 2.94 12.55
N PHE A 46 7.88 4.02 12.01
CA PHE A 46 8.33 5.15 12.82
C PHE A 46 7.18 5.83 13.57
N LEU A 47 6.06 6.11 12.88
CA LEU A 47 4.87 6.70 13.48
C LEU A 47 4.24 5.76 14.52
N GLY A 48 4.18 4.46 14.24
CA GLY A 48 3.62 3.46 15.15
C GLY A 48 4.38 3.39 16.47
N ILE A 49 5.72 3.40 16.43
CA ILE A 49 6.56 3.41 17.64
C ILE A 49 6.30 4.67 18.47
N ILE A 50 6.24 5.85 17.83
CA ILE A 50 5.95 7.11 18.51
C ILE A 50 4.56 7.08 19.16
N ALA A 51 3.55 6.60 18.45
CA ALA A 51 2.19 6.51 18.95
C ALA A 51 2.11 5.63 20.21
N VAL A 52 2.75 4.46 20.19
CA VAL A 52 2.84 3.57 21.35
C VAL A 52 3.58 4.24 22.51
N GLY A 53 4.69 4.94 22.24
CA GLY A 53 5.42 5.69 23.25
C GLY A 53 4.58 6.75 23.97
N ILE A 54 3.76 7.49 23.23
CA ILE A 54 2.83 8.49 23.81
C ILE A 54 1.76 7.81 24.67
N ILE A 55 1.20 6.69 24.21
CA ILE A 55 0.19 5.94 24.98
C ILE A 55 0.77 5.43 26.30
N ILE A 56 2.00 4.91 26.29
CA ILE A 56 2.69 4.45 27.49
C ILE A 56 2.91 5.63 28.46
N PHE A 57 3.42 6.76 27.97
CA PHE A 57 3.64 7.96 28.80
C PHE A 57 2.32 8.47 29.41
N ALA A 58 1.25 8.53 28.63
CA ALA A 58 -0.06 8.93 29.09
C ALA A 58 -0.65 7.93 30.11
N GLY A 59 -0.43 6.63 29.92
CA GLY A 59 -0.81 5.58 30.84
C GLY A 59 -0.11 5.69 32.19
N PHE A 60 1.21 5.94 32.19
CA PHE A 60 1.97 6.20 33.43
C PHE A 60 1.48 7.46 34.15
N LYS A 61 1.19 8.53 33.40
CA LYS A 61 0.62 9.76 33.97
C LYS A 61 -0.74 9.48 34.62
N TRP A 62 -1.59 8.69 33.96
CA TRP A 62 -2.90 8.31 34.50
C TRP A 62 -2.79 7.49 35.79
N MET A 63 -1.90 6.48 35.81
CA MET A 63 -1.66 5.65 37.00
C MET A 63 -1.06 6.44 38.18
N THR A 64 -0.19 7.40 37.90
CA THR A 64 0.49 8.21 38.94
C THR A 64 -0.37 9.35 39.47
N SER A 65 -1.56 9.59 38.90
CA SER A 65 -2.40 10.74 39.24
C SER A 65 -3.02 10.70 40.66
N GLN A 66 -2.91 9.60 41.41
CA GLN A 66 -3.25 9.47 42.85
C GLN A 66 -4.58 10.11 43.31
N GLY A 67 -5.59 10.22 42.44
CA GLY A 67 -6.88 10.83 42.77
C GLY A 67 -6.99 12.33 42.52
N ASN A 68 -5.95 12.99 42.00
CA ASN A 68 -6.08 14.34 41.46
C ASN A 68 -6.85 14.28 40.13
N GLU A 69 -8.08 14.78 40.15
CA GLU A 69 -9.02 14.76 39.03
C GLU A 69 -8.48 15.50 37.79
N GLU A 70 -7.72 16.58 38.00
CA GLU A 70 -7.13 17.38 36.93
C GLU A 70 -6.05 16.60 36.16
N GLN A 71 -5.23 15.82 36.87
CA GLN A 71 -4.23 14.96 36.24
C GLN A 71 -4.86 13.77 35.52
N ILE A 72 -5.93 13.21 36.07
CA ILE A 72 -6.71 12.14 35.44
C ILE A 72 -7.35 12.64 34.14
N GLU A 73 -7.96 13.83 34.16
CA GLU A 73 -8.58 14.41 32.97
C GLU A 73 -7.53 14.73 31.90
N SER A 74 -6.40 15.32 32.29
CA SER A 74 -5.25 15.57 31.41
C SER A 74 -4.76 14.27 30.75
N ALA A 75 -4.56 13.21 31.52
CA ALA A 75 -4.10 11.92 31.00
C ALA A 75 -5.14 11.27 30.06
N LYS A 76 -6.43 11.34 30.41
CA LYS A 76 -7.53 10.88 29.54
C LYS A 76 -7.58 11.65 28.22
N LYS A 77 -7.33 12.95 28.23
CA LYS A 77 -7.28 13.78 27.02
C LYS A 77 -6.14 13.33 26.09
N ILE A 78 -4.95 13.08 26.66
CA ILE A 78 -3.79 12.59 25.89
C ILE A 78 -4.07 11.18 25.35
N LEU A 79 -4.65 10.28 26.16
CA LEU A 79 -5.04 8.94 25.71
C LEU A 79 -6.06 9.00 24.56
N LYS A 80 -7.10 9.82 24.68
CA LYS A 80 -8.08 10.02 23.60
C LYS A 80 -7.42 10.52 22.32
N ALA A 81 -6.54 11.51 22.41
CA ALA A 81 -5.79 12.02 21.26
C ALA A 81 -4.87 10.94 20.65
N GLY A 82 -4.19 10.15 21.48
CA GLY A 82 -3.35 9.04 21.03
C GLY A 82 -4.14 7.93 20.31
N VAL A 83 -5.30 7.56 20.84
CA VAL A 83 -6.20 6.57 20.22
C VAL A 83 -6.70 7.07 18.86
N ILE A 84 -7.12 8.34 18.77
CA ILE A 84 -7.57 8.94 17.50
C ILE A 84 -6.43 8.92 16.47
N GLY A 85 -5.21 9.29 16.86
CA GLY A 85 -4.05 9.22 15.99
C GLY A 85 -3.78 7.79 15.49
N LEU A 86 -3.90 6.80 16.36
CA LEU A 86 -3.71 5.39 16.02
C LEU A 86 -4.77 4.89 15.04
N VAL A 87 -6.04 5.30 15.22
CA VAL A 87 -7.13 5.00 14.27
C VAL A 87 -6.85 5.63 12.90
N ILE A 88 -6.39 6.88 12.84
CA ILE A 88 -6.09 7.56 11.57
C ILE A 88 -4.96 6.85 10.81
N ILE A 89 -3.92 6.41 11.51
CA ILE A 89 -2.80 5.66 10.92
C ILE A 89 -3.30 4.35 10.29
N LEU A 90 -4.10 3.58 11.03
CA LEU A 90 -4.68 2.32 10.54
C LEU A 90 -5.65 2.56 9.37
N ALA A 91 -6.47 3.60 9.44
CA ALA A 91 -7.40 3.98 8.39
C ALA A 91 -6.66 4.41 7.11
N SER A 92 -5.57 5.17 7.24
CA SER A 92 -4.76 5.61 6.10
C SER A 92 -4.19 4.43 5.32
N TRP A 93 -3.60 3.45 6.01
CA TRP A 93 -3.09 2.24 5.37
C TRP A 93 -4.20 1.41 4.71
N GLY A 94 -5.33 1.23 5.40
CA GLY A 94 -6.48 0.50 4.87
C GLY A 94 -7.05 1.15 3.60
N ILE A 95 -7.18 2.47 3.58
CA ILE A 95 -7.65 3.22 2.40
C ILE A 95 -6.65 3.12 1.25
N ALA A 96 -5.35 3.28 1.51
CA ALA A 96 -4.32 3.15 0.47
C ALA A 96 -4.34 1.75 -0.17
N ALA A 97 -4.40 0.70 0.64
CA ALA A 97 -4.51 -0.68 0.17
C ALA A 97 -5.81 -0.92 -0.60
N PHE A 98 -6.93 -0.35 -0.14
CA PHE A 98 -8.21 -0.44 -0.84
C PHE A 98 -8.15 0.19 -2.23
N ILE A 99 -7.61 1.41 -2.34
CA ILE A 99 -7.47 2.10 -3.62
C ILE A 99 -6.55 1.31 -4.55
N LEU A 100 -5.42 0.82 -4.04
CA LEU A 100 -4.48 0.04 -4.85
C LEU A 100 -5.11 -1.24 -5.39
N ASN A 101 -5.84 -1.99 -4.56
CA ASN A 101 -6.58 -3.19 -4.98
C ASN A 101 -7.66 -2.86 -6.02
N ARG A 102 -8.36 -1.73 -5.87
CA ARG A 102 -9.38 -1.28 -6.84
C ARG A 102 -8.76 -0.89 -8.18
N LEU A 103 -7.61 -0.20 -8.14
CA LEU A 103 -6.86 0.17 -9.34
C LEU A 103 -6.32 -1.07 -10.05
N MET A 104 -5.68 -1.99 -9.33
CA MET A 104 -5.18 -3.26 -9.89
C MET A 104 -6.31 -4.13 -10.47
N GLY A 105 -7.47 -4.20 -9.82
CA GLY A 105 -8.62 -4.91 -10.35
C GLY A 105 -9.23 -4.25 -11.60
N ALA A 106 -9.16 -2.92 -11.69
CA ALA A 106 -9.66 -2.17 -12.85
C ALA A 106 -8.68 -2.14 -14.03
N THR A 107 -7.36 -2.12 -13.76
CA THR A 107 -6.31 -2.13 -14.80
C THR A 107 -5.86 -3.54 -15.17
N GLY A 108 -5.99 -4.52 -14.28
CA GLY A 108 -5.72 -5.94 -14.52
C GLY A 108 -6.81 -6.67 -15.33
N ASN A 109 -7.90 -5.98 -15.69
CA ASN A 109 -9.00 -6.56 -16.47
C ASN A 109 -9.10 -5.98 -17.90
N GLY A 110 -8.00 -5.42 -18.42
CA GLY A 110 -7.86 -4.97 -19.81
C GLY A 110 -7.18 -5.97 -20.75
N GLY A 111 -6.73 -7.12 -20.26
CA GLY A 111 -6.20 -8.18 -21.10
C GLY A 111 -5.17 -9.03 -20.38
N THR A 112 -5.51 -10.28 -20.08
CA THR A 112 -4.72 -11.50 -20.33
C THR A 112 -5.45 -12.69 -19.72
N GLY A 113 -5.87 -13.66 -20.56
CA GLY A 113 -6.47 -14.93 -20.15
C GLY A 113 -7.59 -15.38 -21.11
N ASN A 114 -7.25 -15.71 -22.35
CA ASN A 114 -7.15 -17.10 -22.84
C ASN A 114 -8.45 -17.92 -22.67
N GLY A 115 -9.27 -17.83 -23.71
CA GLY A 115 -10.27 -18.78 -24.18
C GLY A 115 -10.42 -18.57 -25.67
#